data_AF-A0A925V5U1-F1
#
_entry.id   AF-A0A925V5U1-F1
#
_cell.length_a   1.000
_cell.length_b   1.000
_cell.length_c   1.000
_cell.angle_alpha   90.00
_cell.angle_beta   90.00
_cell.angle_gamma   90.00
#
_symmetry.space_group_name_H-M   'P 1'
#
loop_
_entity.id
_entity.type
_entity.pdbx_description
1 polymer ?
#
loop_
_entity_poly.entity_id
_entity_poly.type
_entity_poly.pdbx_seq_one_letter_code
_entity_poly.pdbx_strand_id
1 'polypeptide(L)'
;MTDALLSWMLTVALAPGATPSEPSTAPVVEDPALAEAEALYRQGEASYEVFDYDDAIEHWKNALSKLPASPATAESRNAIVYNIASAQEKAFAQDHHVVRLHKAKALLERYVDEGIAARSVDDADVATARARIAELERRIAEAEADPGPTAP
;
A
#
# COMPACT_ATOMS: atom_id res chain seq x y z
N MET A 1 -5.42 -29.37 15.52
CA MET A 1 -4.89 -30.60 16.13
C MET A 1 -4.87 -31.69 15.07
N THR A 2 -3.69 -32.04 14.58
CA THR A 2 -3.20 -33.42 14.39
C THR A 2 -1.82 -33.34 13.78
N ASP A 3 -0.85 -33.84 14.54
CA ASP A 3 0.48 -34.26 14.13
C ASP A 3 0.50 -34.98 12.78
N ALA A 4 1.49 -34.65 11.97
CA ALA A 4 2.06 -35.56 10.99
C ALA A 4 3.56 -35.68 11.28
N LEU A 5 3.86 -36.42 12.34
CA LEU A 5 5.21 -36.84 12.70
C LEU A 5 5.76 -37.81 11.65
N LEU A 6 6.92 -37.43 11.11
CA LEU A 6 8.08 -38.24 10.74
C LEU A 6 7.85 -39.71 10.36
N SER A 7 8.26 -40.04 9.13
CA SER A 7 9.25 -41.11 8.97
C SER A 7 9.93 -40.96 7.62
N TRP A 8 11.24 -40.75 7.61
CA TRP A 8 12.20 -41.35 6.68
C TRP A 8 13.56 -41.30 7.37
N MET A 9 13.99 -42.46 7.89
CA MET A 9 15.31 -42.66 8.45
C MET A 9 16.34 -42.61 7.31
N LEU A 10 17.10 -41.53 7.23
CA LEU A 10 18.29 -41.47 6.39
C LEU A 10 19.46 -42.07 7.17
N THR A 11 19.98 -43.20 6.69
CA THR A 11 21.25 -43.78 7.13
C THR A 11 22.39 -42.83 6.78
N VAL A 12 22.99 -42.18 7.78
CA VAL A 12 24.20 -41.37 7.58
C VAL A 12 25.43 -42.28 7.66
N ALA A 13 26.13 -42.42 6.53
CA ALA A 13 27.49 -42.93 6.52
C ALA A 13 28.42 -41.86 7.13
N LEU A 14 29.13 -42.23 8.21
CA LEU A 14 30.16 -41.41 8.83
C LEU A 14 31.36 -41.29 7.86
N ALA A 15 31.55 -40.13 7.25
CA ALA A 15 32.84 -39.70 6.76
C ALA A 15 33.52 -38.84 7.85
N PRO A 16 34.75 -39.16 8.30
CA PRO A 16 35.47 -38.34 9.25
C PRO A 16 36.13 -37.18 8.51
N GLY A 17 35.71 -35.94 8.79
CA GLY A 17 36.43 -34.75 8.36
C GLY A 17 35.62 -33.77 7.52
N ALA A 18 34.55 -33.23 8.08
CA ALA A 18 34.05 -31.91 7.70
C ALA A 18 33.53 -31.25 8.97
N THR A 19 34.26 -30.25 9.46
CA THR A 19 33.69 -29.30 10.41
C THR A 19 32.42 -28.73 9.79
N PRO A 20 31.25 -28.81 10.45
CA PRO A 20 30.07 -28.12 9.95
C PRO A 20 30.39 -26.63 10.01
N SER A 21 30.61 -26.02 8.84
CA SER A 21 30.51 -24.58 8.70
C SER A 21 29.06 -24.24 9.03
N GLU A 22 28.83 -23.71 10.23
CA GLU A 22 27.56 -23.10 10.57
C GLU A 22 27.23 -22.09 9.45
N PRO A 23 26.02 -22.15 8.86
CA PRO A 23 25.58 -21.06 8.01
C PRO A 23 25.53 -19.83 8.91
N SER A 24 26.57 -19.00 8.80
CA SER A 24 26.62 -17.67 9.38
C SER A 24 25.46 -16.91 8.78
N THR A 25 24.35 -16.90 9.49
CA THR A 25 23.20 -16.07 9.19
C THR A 25 23.63 -14.69 9.63
N ALA A 26 24.40 -14.00 8.76
CA ALA A 26 24.65 -12.59 8.94
C ALA A 26 23.28 -11.92 9.14
N PRO A 27 23.12 -11.04 10.14
CA PRO A 27 21.87 -10.35 10.33
C PRO A 27 21.56 -9.62 9.02
N VAL A 28 20.40 -9.91 8.43
CA VAL A 28 19.85 -9.09 7.37
C VAL A 28 19.65 -7.73 8.03
N VAL A 29 20.54 -6.79 7.72
CA VAL A 29 20.39 -5.41 8.17
C VAL A 29 19.20 -4.89 7.36
N GLU A 30 18.00 -4.97 7.95
CA GLU A 30 16.82 -4.30 7.40
C GLU A 30 17.15 -2.81 7.30
N ASP A 31 16.93 -2.24 6.11
CA ASP A 31 17.09 -0.81 5.89
C ASP A 31 16.15 -0.07 6.87
N PRO A 32 16.68 0.75 7.80
CA PRO A 32 15.85 1.47 8.76
C PRO A 32 14.74 2.30 8.12
N ALA A 33 14.93 2.79 6.89
CA ALA A 33 13.91 3.53 6.15
C ALA A 33 12.74 2.65 5.71
N LEU A 34 13.01 1.38 5.34
CA LEU A 34 11.96 0.42 4.98
C LEU A 34 11.15 0.01 6.23
N ALA A 35 11.83 -0.26 7.35
CA ALA A 35 11.16 -0.57 8.62
C ALA A 35 10.29 0.61 9.11
N GLU A 36 10.78 1.85 9.00
CA GLU A 36 10.01 3.04 9.34
C GLU A 36 8.79 3.22 8.41
N ALA A 37 8.96 2.99 7.10
CA ALA A 37 7.86 3.04 6.14
C ALA A 37 6.77 2.02 6.48
N GLU A 38 7.14 0.80 6.84
CA GLU A 38 6.20 -0.27 7.21
C GLU A 38 5.46 0.05 8.52
N ALA A 39 6.14 0.61 9.52
CA ALA A 39 5.51 1.04 10.76
C ALA A 39 4.47 2.14 10.51
N LEU A 40 4.82 3.14 9.70
CA LEU A 40 3.90 4.21 9.29
C LEU A 40 2.73 3.66 8.46
N TYR A 41 3.00 2.69 7.59
CA TYR A 41 1.97 2.02 6.80
C TYR A 41 0.91 1.36 7.69
N ARG A 42 1.34 0.58 8.69
CA ARG A 42 0.46 -0.06 9.67
C ARG A 42 -0.32 0.92 10.53
N GLN A 43 0.29 2.05 10.91
CA GLN A 43 -0.43 3.11 11.62
C GLN A 43 -1.55 3.71 10.75
N GLY A 44 -1.30 3.87 9.45
CA GLY A 44 -2.32 4.30 8.51
C GLY A 44 -3.46 3.30 8.37
N GLU A 45 -3.15 2.00 8.31
CA GLU A 45 -4.18 0.94 8.32
C GLU A 45 -5.02 0.99 9.59
N ALA A 46 -4.40 1.07 10.77
CA ALA A 46 -5.11 1.14 12.04
C ALA A 46 -6.04 2.37 12.12
N SER A 47 -5.58 3.53 11.61
CA SER A 47 -6.39 4.76 11.54
C SER A 47 -7.56 4.60 10.57
N TYR A 48 -7.32 3.98 9.41
CA TYR A 48 -8.34 3.70 8.40
C TYR A 48 -9.44 2.77 8.95
N GLU A 49 -9.07 1.72 9.68
CA GLU A 49 -10.00 0.76 10.29
C GLU A 49 -10.96 1.40 11.29
N VAL A 50 -10.53 2.46 11.99
CA VAL A 50 -11.37 3.22 12.94
C VAL A 50 -12.05 4.43 12.30
N PHE A 51 -12.08 4.50 10.97
CA PHE A 51 -12.70 5.59 10.19
C PHE A 51 -12.02 6.95 10.37
N ASP A 52 -10.80 6.99 10.92
CA ASP A 52 -9.96 8.18 11.01
C ASP A 52 -9.13 8.32 9.73
N TYR A 53 -9.81 8.74 8.66
CA TYR A 53 -9.22 8.78 7.34
C TYR A 53 -8.18 9.88 7.18
N ASP A 54 -8.28 10.97 7.95
CA ASP A 54 -7.29 12.05 7.88
C ASP A 54 -5.96 11.61 8.51
N ASP A 55 -5.98 10.93 9.65
CA ASP A 55 -4.76 10.34 10.23
C ASP A 55 -4.21 9.21 9.33
N ALA A 56 -5.08 8.39 8.74
CA ALA A 56 -4.65 7.36 7.78
C ALA A 56 -3.88 7.97 6.59
N ILE A 57 -4.40 9.06 6.01
CA ILE A 57 -3.76 9.78 4.90
C ILE A 57 -2.39 10.31 5.33
N GLU A 58 -2.27 10.92 6.50
CA GLU A 58 -0.99 11.47 6.96
C GLU A 58 0.05 10.37 7.23
N HIS A 59 -0.35 9.27 7.90
CA HIS A 59 0.53 8.13 8.11
C HIS A 59 1.03 7.52 6.79
N TRP A 60 0.14 7.32 5.82
CA TRP A 60 0.52 6.79 4.51
C TRP A 60 1.35 7.76 3.67
N LYS A 61 1.11 9.08 3.74
CA LYS A 61 1.98 10.08 3.11
C LYS A 61 3.39 10.02 3.70
N ASN A 62 3.49 9.88 5.03
CA ASN A 62 4.77 9.74 5.71
C ASN A 62 5.46 8.43 5.28
N ALA A 63 4.76 7.30 5.23
CA ALA A 63 5.30 6.04 4.73
C ALA A 63 5.84 6.18 3.29
N LEU A 64 5.06 6.79 2.39
CA LEU A 64 5.45 7.03 1.00
C LEU A 64 6.71 7.89 0.90
N SER A 65 6.93 8.82 1.84
CA SER A 65 8.11 9.69 1.86
C SER A 65 9.40 8.95 2.25
N LYS A 66 9.29 7.82 2.96
CA LYS A 66 10.43 6.99 3.38
C LYS A 66 10.89 6.04 2.30
N LEU A 67 9.99 5.63 1.40
CA LEU A 67 10.34 4.72 0.32
C LEU A 67 11.08 5.46 -0.80
N PRO A 68 12.31 5.06 -1.19
CA PRO A 68 12.99 5.66 -2.34
C PRO A 68 12.15 5.47 -3.61
N ALA A 69 12.26 6.38 -4.58
CA ALA A 69 11.68 6.18 -5.90
C ALA A 69 12.59 5.26 -6.72
N SER A 70 12.33 3.94 -6.67
CA SER A 70 13.13 2.92 -7.35
C SER A 70 12.26 1.77 -7.85
N PRO A 71 12.73 0.96 -8.82
CA PRO A 71 12.00 -0.25 -9.22
C PRO A 71 11.73 -1.22 -8.06
N ALA A 72 12.64 -1.31 -7.10
CA ALA A 72 12.52 -2.23 -5.95
C ALA A 72 11.39 -1.85 -4.97
N THR A 73 10.94 -0.59 -5.00
CA THR A 73 9.91 -0.05 -4.10
C THR A 73 8.67 0.43 -4.85
N ALA A 74 8.64 0.28 -6.18
CA ALA A 74 7.56 0.79 -7.03
C ALA A 74 6.20 0.20 -6.64
N GLU A 75 6.13 -1.11 -6.41
CA GLU A 75 4.91 -1.80 -5.98
C GLU A 75 4.39 -1.25 -4.65
N SER A 76 5.23 -1.21 -3.61
CA SER A 76 4.85 -0.66 -2.30
C SER A 76 4.43 0.80 -2.37
N ARG A 77 5.13 1.63 -3.16
CA ARG A 77 4.75 3.03 -3.38
C ARG A 77 3.38 3.15 -4.05
N ASN A 78 3.11 2.33 -5.06
CA ASN A 78 1.82 2.33 -5.76
C ASN A 78 0.67 1.85 -4.86
N ALA A 79 0.89 0.80 -4.06
CA ALA A 79 -0.09 0.35 -3.07
C ALA A 79 -0.44 1.47 -2.06
N ILE A 80 0.57 2.19 -1.56
CA ILE A 80 0.35 3.32 -0.66
C ILE A 80 -0.44 4.45 -1.33
N VAL A 81 -0.09 4.81 -2.58
CA VAL A 81 -0.83 5.82 -3.35
C VAL A 81 -2.30 5.43 -3.52
N TYR A 82 -2.58 4.17 -3.83
CA TYR A 82 -3.94 3.63 -3.97
C TYR A 82 -4.72 3.69 -2.65
N ASN A 83 -4.06 3.39 -1.53
CA ASN A 83 -4.66 3.49 -0.20
C ASN A 83 -5.00 4.94 0.16
N ILE A 84 -4.10 5.89 -0.10
CA ILE A 84 -4.37 7.33 0.13
C ILE A 84 -5.58 7.77 -0.71
N ALA A 85 -5.67 7.38 -1.99
CA ALA A 85 -6.84 7.69 -2.81
C ALA A 85 -8.14 7.13 -2.19
N SER A 86 -8.09 5.92 -1.64
CA SER A 86 -9.22 5.28 -0.94
C SER A 86 -9.63 6.00 0.33
N ALA A 87 -8.68 6.45 1.15
CA ALA A 87 -9.00 7.27 2.32
C ALA A 87 -9.59 8.62 1.93
N GLN A 88 -9.09 9.28 0.86
CA GLN A 88 -9.67 10.55 0.39
C GLN A 88 -11.15 10.41 0.02
N GLU A 89 -11.53 9.34 -0.69
CA GLU A 89 -12.94 9.09 -1.03
C GLU A 89 -13.82 8.84 0.18
N LYS A 90 -13.30 8.14 1.18
CA LYS A 90 -14.03 7.87 2.42
C LYS A 90 -14.15 9.10 3.30
N ALA A 91 -13.11 9.93 3.35
CA ALA A 91 -13.15 11.21 4.03
C ALA A 91 -14.14 12.18 3.36
N PHE A 92 -14.26 12.17 2.03
CA PHE A 92 -15.33 12.91 1.33
C PHE A 92 -16.73 12.45 1.78
N ALA A 93 -16.92 11.15 2.01
CA ALA A 93 -18.21 10.66 2.50
C ALA A 93 -18.54 11.14 3.93
N GLN A 94 -17.56 11.65 4.68
CA GLN A 94 -17.76 12.21 6.02
C GLN A 94 -17.95 13.73 6.00
N ASP A 95 -17.15 14.47 5.22
CA ASP A 95 -17.12 15.93 5.27
C ASP A 95 -17.61 16.64 4.00
N HIS A 96 -17.92 15.90 2.95
CA HIS A 96 -18.41 16.39 1.67
C HIS A 96 -17.51 17.43 0.98
N HIS A 97 -16.24 17.54 1.35
CA HIS A 97 -15.32 18.45 0.71
C HIS A 97 -14.85 17.90 -0.64
N VAL A 98 -15.41 18.43 -1.75
CA VAL A 98 -15.14 17.96 -3.12
C VAL A 98 -13.65 17.91 -3.48
N VAL A 99 -12.82 18.76 -2.85
CA VAL A 99 -11.36 18.72 -3.00
C VAL A 99 -10.75 17.35 -2.69
N ARG A 100 -11.38 16.53 -1.84
CA ARG A 100 -10.97 15.16 -1.55
C ARG A 100 -11.15 14.23 -2.74
N LEU A 101 -12.26 14.37 -3.48
CA LEU A 101 -12.47 13.60 -4.71
C LEU A 101 -11.45 13.98 -5.79
N HIS A 102 -11.16 15.27 -5.93
CA HIS A 102 -10.09 15.75 -6.83
C HIS A 102 -8.74 15.14 -6.47
N LYS A 103 -8.38 15.10 -5.18
CA LYS A 103 -7.14 14.46 -4.70
C LYS A 103 -7.14 12.95 -4.97
N ALA A 104 -8.24 12.26 -4.71
CA ALA A 104 -8.36 10.82 -4.98
C ALA A 104 -8.15 10.53 -6.48
N LYS A 105 -8.77 11.33 -7.35
CA LYS A 105 -8.64 11.21 -8.80
C LYS A 105 -7.19 11.35 -9.24
N ALA A 106 -6.52 12.44 -8.83
CA ALA A 106 -5.13 12.70 -9.18
C ALA A 106 -4.17 11.60 -8.70
N LEU A 107 -4.44 11.01 -7.53
CA LEU A 107 -3.67 9.88 -7.01
C LEU A 107 -3.87 8.61 -7.83
N LEU A 108 -5.09 8.32 -8.29
CA LEU A 108 -5.35 7.16 -9.16
C LEU A 108 -4.79 7.35 -10.57
N GLU A 109 -4.82 8.57 -11.12
CA GLU A 109 -4.15 8.90 -12.38
C GLU A 109 -2.64 8.60 -12.27
N ARG A 110 -2.01 9.08 -11.18
CA ARG A 110 -0.62 8.76 -10.87
C ARG A 110 -0.37 7.26 -10.72
N TYR A 111 -1.23 6.54 -10.01
CA TYR A 111 -1.12 5.08 -9.83
C TYR A 111 -1.10 4.35 -11.17
N VAL A 112 -1.99 4.73 -12.10
CA VAL A 112 -2.02 4.16 -13.45
C VAL A 112 -0.73 4.47 -14.20
N ASP A 113 -0.32 5.74 -14.23
CA ASP A 113 0.85 6.18 -15.00
C ASP A 113 2.16 5.56 -14.48
N GLU A 114 2.41 5.68 -13.17
CA GLU A 114 3.63 5.15 -12.52
C GLU A 114 3.61 3.61 -12.49
N GLY A 115 2.45 3.00 -12.27
CA GLY A 115 2.28 1.55 -12.27
C GLY A 115 2.64 0.91 -13.60
N ILE A 116 2.12 1.46 -14.71
CA ILE A 116 2.41 1.00 -16.07
C ILE A 116 3.88 1.20 -16.40
N ALA A 117 4.43 2.39 -16.12
CA ALA A 117 5.83 2.71 -16.40
C ALA A 117 6.80 1.77 -15.67
N ALA A 118 6.48 1.41 -14.43
CA ALA A 118 7.27 0.51 -13.61
C ALA A 118 6.96 -0.99 -13.83
N ARG A 119 5.93 -1.33 -14.62
CA ARG A 119 5.38 -2.71 -14.74
C ARG A 119 5.08 -3.35 -13.38
N SER A 120 4.52 -2.56 -12.48
CA SER A 120 4.23 -2.96 -11.08
C SER A 120 2.74 -3.16 -10.80
N VAL A 121 1.89 -2.96 -11.81
CA VAL A 121 0.45 -3.18 -11.77
C VAL A 121 0.06 -3.93 -13.04
N ASP A 122 -0.93 -4.81 -12.97
CA ASP A 122 -1.41 -5.53 -14.14
C ASP A 122 -2.54 -4.79 -14.88
N ASP A 123 -2.95 -5.31 -16.04
CA ASP A 123 -3.99 -4.69 -16.86
C ASP A 123 -5.36 -4.65 -16.14
N ALA A 124 -5.63 -5.59 -15.23
CA ALA A 124 -6.88 -5.66 -14.49
C ALA A 124 -6.92 -4.57 -13.39
N ASP A 125 -5.81 -4.34 -12.70
CA ASP A 125 -5.63 -3.26 -11.74
C ASP A 125 -5.75 -1.90 -12.43
N VAL A 126 -5.14 -1.74 -13.60
CA VAL A 126 -5.26 -0.52 -14.42
C VAL A 126 -6.71 -0.28 -14.85
N ALA A 127 -7.40 -1.32 -15.33
CA ALA A 127 -8.81 -1.21 -15.72
C ALA A 127 -9.69 -0.81 -14.52
N THR A 128 -9.43 -1.40 -13.35
CA THR A 128 -10.13 -1.09 -12.11
C THR A 128 -9.89 0.36 -11.67
N ALA A 129 -8.63 0.83 -11.68
CA ALA A 129 -8.31 2.21 -11.36
C ALA A 129 -8.95 3.21 -12.35
N ARG A 130 -8.96 2.90 -13.65
CA ARG A 130 -9.63 3.74 -14.67
C ARG A 130 -11.14 3.82 -14.48
N ALA A 131 -11.80 2.71 -14.17
CA ALA A 131 -13.23 2.71 -13.87
C ALA A 131 -13.53 3.58 -12.65
N ARG A 132 -12.67 3.51 -11.64
CA ARG A 132 -12.78 4.33 -10.42
C ARG A 132 -12.53 5.82 -10.68
N ILE A 133 -11.57 6.17 -11.55
CA ILE A 133 -11.36 7.55 -12.01
C ILE A 133 -12.62 8.10 -12.69
N ALA A 134 -13.22 7.35 -13.61
CA ALA A 134 -14.45 7.78 -14.30
C ALA A 134 -15.62 8.00 -13.31
N GLU A 135 -15.75 7.13 -12.30
CA GLU A 135 -16.74 7.30 -11.23
C GLU A 135 -16.44 8.54 -10.37
N LEU A 136 -15.18 8.84 -10.08
CA LEU A 136 -14.80 10.07 -9.38
C LEU A 136 -15.13 11.31 -10.18
N GLU A 137 -14.92 11.32 -11.50
CA GLU A 137 -15.31 12.43 -12.37
C GLU A 137 -16.82 12.69 -12.31
N ARG A 138 -17.64 11.63 -12.32
CA ARG A 138 -19.09 11.73 -12.14
C ARG A 138 -19.44 12.35 -10.78
N ARG A 139 -18.87 11.82 -9.70
CA ARG A 139 -19.13 12.31 -8.32
C ARG A 139 -18.67 13.75 -8.10
N ILE A 140 -17.55 14.15 -8.71
CA ILE A 140 -17.06 15.54 -8.71
C ILE A 140 -18.07 16.45 -9.39
N ALA A 141 -18.50 16.10 -10.60
CA ALA A 141 -19.47 16.91 -11.34
C ALA A 141 -20.80 17.06 -10.58
N GLU A 142 -21.26 15.99 -9.92
CA GLU A 142 -22.45 16.02 -9.08
C GLU A 142 -22.29 16.92 -7.85
N ALA A 143 -21.17 16.80 -7.13
CA ALA A 143 -20.90 17.62 -5.95
C ALA A 143 -20.68 19.11 -6.28
N GLU A 144 -20.18 19.42 -7.48
CA GLU A 144 -20.00 20.80 -7.94
C GLU A 144 -21.31 21.42 -8.48
N ALA A 145 -22.20 20.61 -9.04
CA ALA A 145 -23.51 21.07 -9.52
C ALA A 145 -24.50 21.36 -8.37
N ASP A 146 -24.35 20.67 -7.25
CA ASP A 146 -25.10 20.90 -6.01
C ASP A 146 -24.13 21.01 -4.83
N PRO A 147 -23.57 22.20 -4.56
CA PRO A 147 -22.56 22.39 -3.51
C PRO A 147 -23.09 22.18 -2.08
N GLY A 148 -24.36 21.76 -1.93
CA GLY A 148 -25.06 21.69 -0.67
C GLY A 148 -25.34 23.07 -0.08
N PRO A 149 -26.03 23.15 1.07
CA PRO A 149 -26.20 24.40 1.79
C PRO A 149 -24.83 24.91 2.24
N THR A 150 -24.44 26.08 1.72
CA THR A 150 -23.31 26.85 2.26
C THR A 150 -23.59 27.11 3.73
N ALA A 151 -22.75 26.56 4.62
CA ALA A 151 -22.86 26.84 6.05
C ALA A 151 -22.72 28.37 6.27
N PRO A 152 -23.58 28.98 7.10
CA PRO A 152 -23.61 30.42 7.33
C PRO A 152 -22.35 30.96 8.01
#